data_AF-A0A183ELP4-F1
#
_entry.id   AF-A0A183ELP4-F1
#
_cell.length_a   1.000
_cell.length_b   1.000
_cell.length_c   1.000
_cell.angle_alpha   90.00
_cell.angle_beta   90.00
_cell.angle_gamma   90.00
#
_symmetry.space_group_name_H-M   'P 1'
#
loop_
_entity.id
_entity.type
_entity.pdbx_description
1 polymer ?
#
loop_
_entity_poly.entity_id
_entity_poly.type
_entity_poly.pdbx_seq_one_letter_code
_entity_poly.pdbx_strand_id
1 'polypeptide(L)'
;MVIAGHGEPAERLCNKDPFTMKSAEYLAHLFPNSKFLLMIRDGRATVHSIISRKVTISGFDHNDPRDCLVRWNRIIGVMYEQCKMIGKKLCLMVYYEQLVLHPEEQMRRILNFLDISWHDSVLHHENHIGKGISLSKVERSTDQVIKPVNLDALNKWVGTFPDDIVQDMATIAPMLAELGYDPNANPPKYGEPDPIVLRN
;
A
#
# COMPACT_ATOMS: atom_id res chain seq x y z
N MET A 1 10.50 -23.58 0.60
CA MET A 1 9.30 -23.15 -0.16
C MET A 1 8.67 -21.97 0.59
N VAL A 2 8.56 -20.79 -0.03
CA VAL A 2 8.11 -19.55 0.64
C VAL A 2 6.60 -19.58 0.98
N ILE A 3 5.83 -20.45 0.31
CA ILE A 3 4.38 -20.60 0.52
C ILE A 3 4.09 -22.08 0.78
N ALA A 4 4.26 -22.55 2.02
CA ALA A 4 3.94 -23.91 2.44
C ALA A 4 2.97 -23.88 3.63
N GLY A 5 1.74 -24.39 3.47
CA GLY A 5 0.75 -24.44 4.55
C GLY A 5 0.14 -23.09 4.95
N HIS A 6 0.15 -22.10 4.06
CA HIS A 6 -0.30 -20.71 4.33
C HIS A 6 -1.67 -20.35 3.71
N GLY A 7 -2.40 -21.30 3.13
CA GLY A 7 -3.71 -21.07 2.53
C GLY A 7 -4.21 -22.24 1.69
N GLU A 8 -5.44 -22.10 1.16
CA GLU A 8 -6.04 -23.07 0.24
C GLU A 8 -5.29 -23.12 -1.10
N PRO A 9 -5.26 -24.28 -1.79
CA PRO A 9 -4.74 -24.36 -3.15
C PRO A 9 -5.47 -23.43 -4.11
N ALA A 10 -4.72 -22.80 -5.01
CA ALA A 10 -5.26 -21.97 -6.10
C ALA A 10 -4.38 -22.09 -7.34
N GLU A 11 -4.94 -21.84 -8.52
CA GLU A 11 -4.19 -21.83 -9.79
C GLU A 11 -3.07 -20.78 -9.77
N ARG A 12 -3.31 -19.64 -9.11
CA ARG A 12 -2.34 -18.56 -8.89
C ARG A 12 -2.13 -18.36 -7.40
N LEU A 13 -0.89 -18.55 -6.94
CA LEU A 13 -0.50 -18.30 -5.55
C LEU A 13 -0.06 -16.84 -5.38
N CYS A 14 -0.41 -16.25 -4.24
CA CYS A 14 -0.05 -14.89 -3.87
C CYS A 14 0.54 -14.87 -2.45
N ASN A 15 1.44 -13.93 -2.18
CA ASN A 15 1.95 -13.64 -0.86
C ASN A 15 1.89 -12.13 -0.61
N LYS A 16 1.41 -11.73 0.57
CA LYS A 16 1.41 -10.34 1.03
C LYS A 16 2.11 -10.26 2.38
N ASP A 17 3.38 -9.88 2.34
CA ASP A 17 4.13 -9.40 3.49
C ASP A 17 4.77 -8.05 3.10
N PRO A 18 4.49 -6.95 3.82
CA PRO A 18 4.90 -5.61 3.40
C PRO A 18 6.40 -5.46 3.13
N PHE A 19 7.27 -6.18 3.83
CA PHE A 19 8.72 -5.98 3.73
C PHE A 19 9.41 -6.89 2.70
N THR A 20 8.69 -7.84 2.10
CA THR A 20 9.23 -8.72 1.05
C THR A 20 9.77 -7.95 -0.16
N MET A 21 9.18 -6.79 -0.46
CA MET A 21 9.63 -5.92 -1.55
C MET A 21 11.05 -5.36 -1.36
N LYS A 22 11.62 -5.40 -0.14
CA LYS A 22 13.04 -5.06 0.07
C LYS A 22 14.00 -6.05 -0.59
N SER A 23 13.52 -7.24 -0.92
CA SER A 23 14.28 -8.33 -1.51
C SER A 23 13.71 -8.74 -2.88
N ALA A 24 13.04 -7.82 -3.59
CA ALA A 24 12.35 -8.14 -4.84
C ALA A 24 13.30 -8.70 -5.91
N GLU A 25 14.52 -8.19 -6.00
CA GLU A 25 15.57 -8.71 -6.90
C GLU A 25 15.91 -10.17 -6.60
N TYR A 26 16.16 -10.48 -5.32
CA TYR A 26 16.44 -11.84 -4.88
C TYR A 26 15.25 -12.79 -5.12
N LEU A 27 14.02 -12.32 -4.84
CA LEU A 27 12.80 -13.10 -5.08
C LEU A 27 12.54 -13.32 -6.56
N ALA A 28 12.81 -12.33 -7.43
CA ALA A 28 12.69 -12.47 -8.87
C ALA A 28 13.71 -13.49 -9.41
N HIS A 29 14.90 -13.56 -8.82
CA HIS A 29 15.87 -14.60 -9.16
C HIS A 29 15.40 -16.00 -8.76
N LEU A 30 14.85 -16.16 -7.54
CA LEU A 30 14.34 -17.46 -7.07
C LEU A 30 13.05 -17.90 -7.78
N PHE A 31 12.21 -16.95 -8.17
CA PHE A 31 10.92 -17.19 -8.81
C PHE A 31 10.82 -16.37 -10.11
N PRO A 32 11.43 -16.84 -11.22
CA PRO A 32 11.55 -16.06 -12.46
C PRO A 32 10.23 -15.64 -13.11
N ASN A 33 9.14 -16.33 -12.80
CA ASN A 33 7.79 -16.03 -13.30
C ASN A 33 6.94 -15.22 -12.31
N SER A 34 7.51 -14.82 -11.17
CA SER A 34 6.81 -14.00 -10.17
C SER A 34 6.66 -12.56 -10.65
N LYS A 35 5.57 -11.93 -10.23
CA LYS A 35 5.29 -10.51 -10.44
C LYS A 35 5.05 -9.84 -9.10
N PHE A 36 5.39 -8.57 -9.01
CA PHE A 36 5.44 -7.80 -7.79
C PHE A 36 4.54 -6.57 -7.90
N LEU A 37 3.72 -6.34 -6.88
CA LEU A 37 2.93 -5.11 -6.74
C LEU A 37 3.51 -4.31 -5.58
N LEU A 38 4.16 -3.18 -5.88
CA LEU A 38 4.61 -2.26 -4.85
C LEU A 38 3.49 -1.28 -4.53
N MET A 39 2.85 -1.46 -3.39
CA MET A 39 1.88 -0.50 -2.86
C MET A 39 2.60 0.76 -2.39
N ILE A 40 2.22 1.90 -2.97
CA ILE A 40 2.71 3.23 -2.60
C ILE A 40 1.54 3.99 -1.99
N ARG A 41 1.79 4.66 -0.88
CA ARG A 41 0.82 5.53 -0.20
C ARG A 41 1.58 6.73 0.34
N ASP A 42 0.90 7.87 0.48
CA ASP A 42 1.46 9.05 1.12
C ASP A 42 2.08 8.67 2.47
N GLY A 43 3.35 9.04 2.66
CA GLY A 43 4.11 8.72 3.87
C GLY A 43 3.49 9.29 5.13
N ARG A 44 2.84 10.45 5.02
CA ARG A 44 2.14 11.12 6.12
C ARG A 44 0.92 10.31 6.54
N ALA A 45 0.14 9.82 5.56
CA ALA A 45 -0.99 8.93 5.81
C ALA A 45 -0.55 7.58 6.43
N THR A 46 0.57 7.04 5.94
CA THR A 46 1.13 5.77 6.41
C THR A 46 1.61 5.88 7.85
N VAL A 47 2.43 6.88 8.16
CA VAL A 47 2.95 7.12 9.52
C VAL A 47 1.83 7.43 10.50
N HIS A 48 0.89 8.31 10.14
CA HIS A 48 -0.28 8.58 10.98
C HIS A 48 -1.06 7.29 11.29
N SER A 49 -1.25 6.41 10.30
CA SER A 49 -1.94 5.12 10.50
C SER A 49 -1.16 4.20 11.45
N ILE A 50 0.16 4.15 11.36
CA ILE A 50 1.01 3.33 12.25
C ILE A 50 0.89 3.82 13.70
N ILE A 51 1.03 5.13 13.92
CA ILE A 51 1.03 5.75 15.23
C ILE A 51 -0.36 5.65 15.89
N SER A 52 -1.41 6.12 15.20
CA SER A 52 -2.78 6.17 15.75
C SER A 52 -3.33 4.78 16.11
N ARG A 53 -2.97 3.75 15.33
CA ARG A 53 -3.40 2.36 15.55
C ARG A 53 -2.42 1.54 16.38
N LYS A 54 -1.29 2.12 16.80
CA LYS A 54 -0.22 1.44 17.54
C LYS A 54 0.22 0.14 16.84
N VAL A 55 0.44 0.20 15.53
CA VAL A 55 0.90 -0.94 14.73
C VAL A 55 2.38 -1.17 15.02
N THR A 56 2.71 -2.22 15.77
CA THR A 56 4.10 -2.50 16.12
C THR A 56 4.92 -2.88 14.89
N ILE A 57 5.86 -2.03 14.50
CA ILE A 57 6.85 -2.29 13.46
C ILE A 57 8.22 -2.19 14.10
N SER A 58 9.06 -3.22 13.91
CA SER A 58 10.40 -3.23 14.48
C SER A 58 11.19 -1.99 14.06
N GLY A 59 11.65 -1.24 15.06
CA GLY A 59 12.39 -0.01 14.89
C GLY A 59 11.55 1.27 14.80
N PHE A 60 10.22 1.25 14.72
CA PHE A 60 9.43 2.50 14.75
C PHE A 60 9.15 2.92 16.20
N ASP A 61 9.53 4.14 16.58
CA ASP A 61 9.09 4.74 17.85
C ASP A 61 7.80 5.53 17.62
N HIS A 62 6.68 5.01 18.14
CA HIS A 62 5.38 5.65 17.97
C HIS A 62 5.25 7.01 18.69
N ASN A 63 6.16 7.33 19.60
CA ASN A 63 6.17 8.63 20.28
C ASN A 63 6.96 9.69 19.50
N ASP A 64 7.64 9.30 18.42
CA ASP A 64 8.41 10.19 17.56
C ASP A 64 7.91 10.10 16.09
N PRO A 65 6.93 10.95 15.71
CA PRO A 65 6.43 11.00 14.34
C PRO A 65 7.50 11.37 13.31
N ARG A 66 8.54 12.12 13.72
CA ARG A 66 9.65 12.51 12.83
C ARG A 66 10.51 11.30 12.52
N ASP A 67 10.91 10.52 13.52
CA ASP A 67 11.63 9.24 13.31
C ASP A 67 10.81 8.26 12.45
N CYS A 68 9.50 8.16 12.71
CA CYS A 68 8.61 7.33 11.88
C CYS A 68 8.61 7.75 10.39
N LEU A 69 8.61 9.05 10.08
CA LEU A 69 8.70 9.57 8.72
C LEU A 69 10.07 9.29 8.08
N VAL A 70 11.18 9.50 8.81
CA VAL A 70 12.53 9.17 8.33
C VAL A 70 12.64 7.68 7.98
N ARG A 71 12.08 6.81 8.83
CA ARG A 71 12.08 5.36 8.61
C ARG A 71 11.19 4.93 7.47
N TRP A 72 10.00 5.51 7.36
CA TRP A 72 9.15 5.31 6.20
C TRP A 72 9.91 5.67 4.92
N ASN A 73 10.53 6.85 4.88
CA ASN A 73 11.29 7.35 3.73
C ASN A 73 12.41 6.38 3.33
N ARG A 74 13.19 5.89 4.30
CA ARG A 74 14.25 4.91 4.05
C ARG A 74 13.70 3.59 3.51
N ILE A 75 12.62 3.08 4.11
CA ILE A 75 12.04 1.78 3.73
C ILE A 75 11.44 1.84 2.33
N ILE A 76 10.62 2.84 2.04
CA ILE A 76 9.99 2.97 0.73
C ILE A 76 11.03 3.24 -0.35
N GLY A 77 12.09 4.01 -0.05
CA GLY A 77 13.20 4.22 -0.97
C GLY A 77 13.88 2.92 -1.40
N VAL A 78 14.16 2.01 -0.45
CA VAL A 78 14.72 0.69 -0.77
C VAL A 78 13.77 -0.14 -1.64
N MET A 79 12.48 -0.19 -1.30
CA MET A 79 11.49 -0.95 -2.07
C MET A 79 11.27 -0.38 -3.48
N TYR A 80 11.26 0.95 -3.60
CA TYR A 80 11.13 1.67 -4.85
C TYR A 80 12.30 1.36 -5.78
N GLU A 81 13.54 1.41 -5.28
CA GLU A 81 14.71 1.05 -6.07
C GLU A 81 14.72 -0.44 -6.44
N GLN A 82 14.36 -1.35 -5.52
CA GLN A 82 14.18 -2.77 -5.83
C GLN A 82 13.18 -3.00 -6.97
N CYS A 83 12.03 -2.33 -6.92
CA CYS A 83 11.00 -2.38 -7.97
C CYS A 83 11.52 -1.84 -9.32
N LYS A 84 12.29 -0.75 -9.30
CA LYS A 84 12.94 -0.20 -10.50
C LYS A 84 13.98 -1.15 -11.09
N MET A 85 14.81 -1.77 -10.25
CA MET A 85 15.88 -2.68 -10.66
C MET A 85 15.34 -3.93 -11.38
N ILE A 86 14.28 -4.55 -10.86
CA ILE A 86 13.67 -5.72 -11.53
C ILE A 86 12.84 -5.36 -12.77
N GLY A 87 12.54 -4.08 -12.94
CA GLY A 87 11.94 -3.51 -14.14
C GLY A 87 10.42 -3.66 -14.23
N LYS A 88 9.82 -2.83 -15.10
CA LYS A 88 8.36 -2.67 -15.27
C LYS A 88 7.62 -3.93 -15.73
N LYS A 89 8.34 -4.93 -16.24
CA LYS A 89 7.75 -6.23 -16.62
C LYS A 89 7.44 -7.10 -15.40
N LEU A 90 8.23 -6.97 -14.34
CA LEU A 90 8.12 -7.78 -13.13
C LEU A 90 7.57 -6.99 -11.95
N CYS A 91 7.71 -5.66 -11.91
CA CYS A 91 7.17 -4.83 -10.85
C CYS A 91 6.20 -3.76 -11.37
N LEU A 92 5.03 -3.68 -10.74
CA LEU A 92 4.06 -2.61 -10.93
C LEU A 92 3.92 -1.80 -9.64
N MET A 93 4.07 -0.48 -9.77
CA MET A 93 3.79 0.47 -8.70
C MET A 93 2.30 0.82 -8.70
N VAL A 94 1.65 0.63 -7.54
CA VAL A 94 0.21 0.83 -7.33
C VAL A 94 0.02 1.87 -6.23
N TYR A 95 -0.55 3.01 -6.59
CA TYR A 95 -0.83 4.11 -5.68
C TYR A 95 -2.16 3.83 -4.96
N TYR A 96 -2.12 3.76 -3.63
CA TYR A 96 -3.28 3.48 -2.78
C TYR A 96 -4.39 4.49 -3.02
N GLU A 97 -4.06 5.78 -3.11
CA GLU A 97 -5.06 6.83 -3.29
C GLU A 97 -5.77 6.67 -4.64
N GLN A 98 -5.04 6.35 -5.70
CA GLN A 98 -5.63 6.07 -7.02
C GLN A 98 -6.47 4.78 -7.01
N LEU A 99 -6.03 3.74 -6.29
CA LEU A 99 -6.79 2.50 -6.15
C LEU A 99 -8.11 2.72 -5.42
N VAL A 100 -8.14 3.63 -4.44
CA VAL A 100 -9.34 3.96 -3.69
C VAL A 100 -10.26 4.89 -4.48
N LEU A 101 -9.71 5.88 -5.20
CA LEU A 101 -10.47 6.83 -6.00
C LEU A 101 -11.06 6.18 -7.26
N HIS A 102 -10.29 5.29 -7.91
CA HIS A 102 -10.60 4.70 -9.22
C HIS A 102 -10.42 3.17 -9.21
N PRO A 103 -11.19 2.43 -8.39
CA PRO A 103 -10.93 1.00 -8.13
C PRO A 103 -11.05 0.13 -9.38
N GLU A 104 -12.04 0.37 -10.24
CA GLU A 104 -12.22 -0.42 -11.47
C GLU A 104 -11.04 -0.23 -12.42
N GLU A 105 -10.67 1.01 -12.72
CA GLU A 105 -9.55 1.31 -13.61
C GLU A 105 -8.25 0.70 -13.09
N GLN A 106 -7.95 0.90 -11.80
CA GLN A 106 -6.71 0.38 -11.20
C GLN A 106 -6.71 -1.14 -11.15
N MET A 107 -7.83 -1.80 -10.83
CA MET A 107 -7.90 -3.27 -10.83
C MET A 107 -7.76 -3.85 -12.24
N ARG A 108 -8.35 -3.21 -13.27
CA ARG A 108 -8.14 -3.62 -14.67
C ARG A 108 -6.66 -3.52 -15.05
N ARG A 109 -5.99 -2.42 -14.69
CA ARG A 109 -4.55 -2.24 -14.91
C ARG A 109 -3.71 -3.30 -14.20
N ILE A 110 -4.03 -3.62 -12.94
CA ILE A 110 -3.32 -4.63 -12.15
C ILE A 110 -3.51 -6.02 -12.74
N LEU A 111 -4.75 -6.43 -13.05
CA LEU A 111 -5.03 -7.77 -13.60
C LEU A 111 -4.40 -7.96 -14.98
N ASN A 112 -4.43 -6.93 -15.83
CA ASN A 112 -3.71 -6.93 -17.11
C ASN A 112 -2.21 -7.09 -16.91
N PHE A 113 -1.61 -6.37 -15.95
CA PHE A 113 -0.19 -6.55 -15.62
C PHE A 113 0.12 -7.97 -15.12
N LEU A 114 -0.80 -8.62 -14.39
CA LEU A 114 -0.61 -9.96 -13.85
C LEU A 114 -0.91 -11.09 -14.86
N ASP A 115 -1.40 -10.77 -16.06
CA ASP A 115 -1.96 -11.72 -17.04
C ASP A 115 -3.10 -12.57 -16.44
N ILE A 116 -4.03 -11.90 -15.76
CA ILE A 116 -5.23 -12.51 -15.17
C ILE A 116 -6.48 -11.88 -15.82
N SER A 117 -7.43 -12.73 -16.23
CA SER A 117 -8.70 -12.26 -16.79
C SER A 117 -9.51 -11.44 -15.79
N TRP A 118 -10.21 -10.42 -16.29
CA TRP A 118 -11.12 -9.62 -15.46
C TRP A 118 -12.21 -10.48 -14.81
N HIS A 119 -12.49 -10.21 -13.54
CA HIS A 119 -13.64 -10.74 -12.82
C HIS A 119 -14.20 -9.68 -11.89
N ASP A 120 -15.51 -9.47 -11.92
CA ASP A 120 -16.19 -8.36 -11.22
C ASP A 120 -16.05 -8.41 -9.68
N SER A 121 -15.87 -9.62 -9.13
CA SER A 121 -15.68 -9.82 -7.69
C SER A 121 -14.50 -9.05 -7.09
N VAL A 122 -13.55 -8.60 -7.91
CA VAL A 122 -12.41 -7.79 -7.41
C VAL A 122 -12.83 -6.42 -6.89
N LEU A 123 -14.02 -5.93 -7.26
CA LEU A 123 -14.61 -4.69 -6.74
C LEU A 123 -15.49 -4.90 -5.52
N HIS A 124 -15.77 -6.16 -5.18
CA HIS A 124 -16.77 -6.57 -4.19
C HIS A 124 -16.19 -7.51 -3.14
N HIS A 125 -14.93 -7.29 -2.76
CA HIS A 125 -14.18 -8.16 -1.85
C HIS A 125 -14.90 -8.42 -0.51
N GLU A 126 -15.63 -7.44 0.00
CA GLU A 126 -16.40 -7.52 1.24
C GLU A 126 -17.43 -8.65 1.23
N ASN A 127 -17.96 -9.01 0.05
CA ASN A 127 -18.95 -10.09 -0.12
C ASN A 127 -18.33 -11.50 -0.10
N HIS A 128 -16.99 -11.58 -0.19
CA HIS A 128 -16.23 -12.83 -0.28
C HIS A 128 -15.46 -13.18 0.99
N ILE A 129 -15.60 -12.39 2.05
CA ILE A 129 -14.97 -12.64 3.36
C ILE A 129 -15.55 -13.91 3.98
N GLY A 130 -14.67 -14.85 4.34
CA GLY A 130 -15.06 -16.17 4.84
C GLY A 130 -15.57 -17.14 3.78
N LYS A 131 -15.64 -16.73 2.50
CA LYS A 131 -16.06 -17.56 1.35
C LYS A 131 -14.98 -17.70 0.27
N GLY A 132 -13.76 -17.28 0.56
CA GLY A 132 -12.62 -17.26 -0.36
C GLY A 132 -11.52 -16.29 0.09
N ILE A 133 -11.88 -15.23 0.82
CA ILE A 133 -10.92 -14.34 1.48
C ILE A 133 -10.83 -14.76 2.96
N SER A 134 -9.66 -15.28 3.34
CA SER A 134 -9.33 -15.58 4.74
C SER A 134 -8.65 -14.37 5.38
N LEU A 135 -9.23 -13.86 6.47
CA LEU A 135 -8.67 -12.76 7.25
C LEU A 135 -8.23 -13.25 8.62
N SER A 136 -7.00 -12.90 9.00
CA SER A 136 -6.51 -13.12 10.35
C SER A 136 -7.21 -12.19 11.34
N LYS A 137 -7.83 -12.74 12.40
CA LYS A 137 -8.50 -11.94 13.44
C LYS A 137 -7.53 -11.04 14.22
N VAL A 138 -6.23 -11.32 14.16
CA VAL A 138 -5.19 -10.55 14.88
C VAL A 138 -4.49 -9.51 13.99
N GLU A 139 -4.74 -9.51 12.67
CA GLU A 139 -4.18 -8.50 11.78
C GLU A 139 -4.85 -7.13 12.00
N ARG A 140 -4.02 -6.08 12.11
CA ARG A 140 -4.44 -4.70 12.41
C ARG A 140 -5.28 -4.02 11.32
N SER A 141 -5.36 -4.63 10.14
CA SER A 141 -6.11 -4.10 8.98
C SER A 141 -7.45 -4.81 8.77
N THR A 142 -7.76 -5.85 9.54
CA THR A 142 -8.96 -6.67 9.36
C THR A 142 -10.25 -5.86 9.54
N ASP A 143 -10.28 -4.91 10.47
CA ASP A 143 -11.42 -4.03 10.72
C ASP A 143 -11.71 -3.06 9.55
N GLN A 144 -10.71 -2.79 8.72
CA GLN A 144 -10.84 -1.94 7.53
C GLN A 144 -11.21 -2.74 6.29
N VAL A 145 -10.57 -3.90 6.09
CA VAL A 145 -10.75 -4.75 4.90
C VAL A 145 -12.13 -5.42 4.85
N ILE A 146 -12.87 -5.45 5.96
CA ILE A 146 -14.27 -5.90 5.94
C ILE A 146 -15.24 -4.95 5.26
N LYS A 147 -14.83 -3.70 5.03
CA LYS A 147 -15.68 -2.67 4.43
C LYS A 147 -15.42 -2.59 2.92
N PRO A 148 -16.41 -2.18 2.12
CA PRO A 148 -16.18 -1.79 0.72
C PRO A 148 -15.08 -0.74 0.61
N VAL A 149 -14.48 -0.61 -0.58
CA VAL A 149 -13.55 0.48 -0.88
C VAL A 149 -14.23 1.82 -0.62
N ASN A 150 -13.61 2.66 0.23
CA ASN A 150 -14.17 3.92 0.71
C ASN A 150 -13.09 4.99 0.89
N LEU A 151 -13.52 6.25 1.02
CA LEU A 151 -12.64 7.42 1.06
C LEU A 151 -12.14 7.80 2.46
N ASP A 152 -12.59 7.09 3.51
CA ASP A 152 -12.41 7.49 4.91
C ASP A 152 -10.95 7.73 5.30
N ALA A 153 -10.02 7.00 4.69
CA ALA A 153 -8.63 6.96 5.11
C ALA A 153 -7.69 7.89 4.32
N LEU A 154 -8.17 8.60 3.30
CA LEU A 154 -7.31 9.40 2.42
C LEU A 154 -6.65 10.58 3.16
N ASN A 155 -7.46 11.38 3.87
CA ASN A 155 -7.02 12.65 4.46
C ASN A 155 -7.01 12.68 6.00
N LYS A 156 -7.21 11.54 6.67
CA LYS A 156 -7.27 11.45 8.16
C LYS A 156 -6.03 11.97 8.88
N TRP A 157 -4.89 12.00 8.19
CA TRP A 157 -3.62 12.45 8.74
C TRP A 157 -3.48 13.98 8.78
N VAL A 158 -4.29 14.71 8.00
CA VAL A 158 -4.18 16.17 7.86
C VAL A 158 -4.46 16.83 9.22
N GLY A 159 -3.57 17.73 9.64
CA GLY A 159 -3.65 18.40 10.95
C GLY A 159 -3.21 17.55 12.14
N THR A 160 -2.60 16.38 11.92
CA THR A 160 -2.16 15.49 13.02
C THR A 160 -0.67 15.56 13.32
N PHE A 161 0.14 16.13 12.41
CA PHE A 161 1.57 16.35 12.62
C PHE A 161 1.81 17.74 13.23
N PRO A 162 2.75 17.87 14.18
CA PRO A 162 3.27 19.16 14.64
C PRO A 162 3.79 20.06 13.51
N ASP A 163 3.68 21.38 13.68
CA ASP A 163 4.07 22.36 12.67
C ASP A 163 5.54 22.28 12.27
N ASP A 164 6.45 21.97 13.21
CA ASP A 164 7.88 21.82 12.93
C ASP A 164 8.15 20.64 11.98
N ILE A 165 7.41 19.54 12.12
CA ILE A 165 7.49 18.38 11.23
C ILE A 165 6.90 18.72 9.87
N VAL A 166 5.80 19.48 9.82
CA VAL A 166 5.19 19.93 8.56
C VAL A 166 6.14 20.85 7.78
N GLN A 167 6.81 21.77 8.46
CA GLN A 167 7.80 22.68 7.85
C GLN A 167 9.02 21.92 7.31
N ASP A 168 9.48 20.89 8.03
CA ASP A 168 10.64 20.09 7.64
C ASP A 168 10.30 18.90 6.72
N MET A 169 9.04 18.74 6.30
CA MET A 169 8.53 17.52 5.67
C MET A 169 9.35 17.09 4.44
N ALA A 170 9.70 18.05 3.57
CA ALA A 170 10.51 17.79 2.37
C ALA A 170 11.92 17.27 2.69
N THR A 171 12.50 17.72 3.81
CA THR A 171 13.82 17.29 4.29
C THR A 171 13.74 15.93 4.98
N ILE A 172 12.71 15.70 5.78
CA ILE A 172 12.50 14.44 6.52
C ILE A 172 12.20 13.29 5.55
N ALA A 173 11.33 13.54 4.57
CA ALA A 173 10.73 12.53 3.71
C ALA A 173 10.80 12.92 2.22
N PRO A 174 12.01 13.07 1.62
CA PRO A 174 12.17 13.44 0.21
C PRO A 174 11.53 12.45 -0.78
N MET A 175 11.32 11.19 -0.38
CA MET A 175 10.59 10.21 -1.19
C MET A 175 9.14 10.62 -1.46
N LEU A 176 8.53 11.51 -0.67
CA LEU A 176 7.22 12.06 -1.01
C LEU A 176 7.26 12.69 -2.41
N ALA A 177 8.21 13.59 -2.66
CA ALA A 177 8.34 14.27 -3.94
C ALA A 177 8.71 13.30 -5.09
N GLU A 178 9.63 12.36 -4.85
CA GLU A 178 10.00 11.33 -5.83
C GLU A 178 8.81 10.46 -6.24
N LEU A 179 7.88 10.21 -5.32
CA LEU A 179 6.67 9.42 -5.53
C LEU A 179 5.48 10.29 -6.00
N GLY A 180 5.69 11.58 -6.28
CA GLY A 180 4.65 12.48 -6.79
C GLY A 180 3.70 13.07 -5.74
N TYR A 181 4.01 12.93 -4.46
CA TYR A 181 3.31 13.62 -3.38
C TYR A 181 4.01 14.95 -3.08
N ASP A 182 3.29 16.08 -3.19
CA ASP A 182 3.83 17.38 -2.77
C ASP A 182 4.04 17.38 -1.23
N PRO A 183 5.30 17.47 -0.76
CA PRO A 183 5.60 17.44 0.68
C PRO A 183 5.09 18.67 1.41
N ASN A 184 4.87 19.79 0.71
CA ASN A 184 4.41 21.05 1.28
C ASN A 184 2.87 21.19 1.23
N ALA A 185 2.18 20.39 0.42
CA ALA A 185 0.71 20.44 0.34
C ALA A 185 0.04 19.81 1.56
N ASN A 186 -0.77 20.60 2.27
CA ASN A 186 -1.58 20.19 3.42
C ASN A 186 -2.96 20.88 3.36
N PRO A 187 -4.04 20.21 2.89
CA PRO A 187 -4.10 18.82 2.44
C PRO A 187 -3.48 18.60 1.06
N PRO A 188 -3.03 17.38 0.75
CA PRO A 188 -2.66 16.99 -0.60
C PRO A 188 -3.91 16.87 -1.49
N LYS A 189 -3.70 17.03 -2.80
CA LYS A 189 -4.72 16.76 -3.82
C LYS A 189 -4.43 15.43 -4.49
N TYR A 190 -5.16 14.38 -4.11
CA TYR A 190 -4.96 13.04 -4.68
C TYR A 190 -5.77 12.80 -5.95
N GLY A 191 -6.84 13.57 -6.20
CA GLY A 191 -7.76 13.39 -7.32
C GLY A 191 -9.22 13.40 -6.87
N GLU A 192 -10.13 13.26 -7.83
CA GLU A 192 -11.57 13.20 -7.59
C GLU A 192 -12.06 11.75 -7.72
N PRO A 193 -12.90 11.23 -6.80
CA PRO A 193 -13.32 9.84 -6.80
C PRO A 193 -14.32 9.52 -7.91
N ASP A 194 -14.33 8.26 -8.36
CA ASP A 194 -15.39 7.75 -9.22
C ASP A 194 -16.77 7.83 -8.52
N PRO A 195 -17.86 8.08 -9.26
CA PRO A 195 -19.20 8.18 -8.66
C PRO A 195 -19.65 6.95 -7.86
N ILE A 196 -19.11 5.77 -8.16
CA ILE A 196 -19.41 4.53 -7.45
C ILE A 196 -18.82 4.53 -6.03
N VAL A 197 -17.63 5.10 -5.84
CA VAL A 197 -16.95 5.15 -4.54
C VAL A 197 -17.64 6.12 -3.59
N LEU A 198 -18.20 7.21 -4.13
CA LEU A 198 -18.99 8.18 -3.36
C LEU A 198 -20.30 7.62 -2.78
N ARG A 199 -20.74 6.44 -3.26
CA ARG A 199 -21.99 5.79 -2.82
C ARG A 199 -21.77 4.73 -1.74
N ASN A 200 -20.52 4.41 -1.41
CA ASN A 200 -20.14 3.44 -0.38
C ASN A 200 -20.03 4.11 1.00
#